data_AF-A0ABD1WLE6-F1
#
_entry.id   AF-A0ABD1WLE6-F1
#
_cell.length_a   1.000
_cell.length_b   1.000
_cell.length_c   1.000
_cell.angle_alpha   90.00
_cell.angle_beta   90.00
_cell.angle_gamma   90.00
#
_symmetry.space_group_name_H-M   'P 1'
#
loop_
_entity.id
_entity.type
_entity.pdbx_description
1 polymer ?
#
loop_
_entity_poly.entity_id
_entity_poly.type
_entity_poly.pdbx_seq_one_letter_code
_entity_poly.pdbx_strand_id
1 'polypeptide(L)'
;MHYAGPTEVQWHAKARINARANFYIVGQDPAGMSHPVEKRDLYDADHGKKVLSMAPGLEWLNILPFKMRTLAKNKENPPDGFMCPGGWKVLVDYYDSLAPAENDRVQEPVPALNST
;
A
#
# COMPACT_ATOMS: atom_id res chain seq x y z
N MET A 1 13.95 -0.63 9.76
CA MET A 1 12.64 -1.16 9.33
C MET A 1 12.41 -2.47 10.05
N HIS A 2 11.26 -2.61 10.71
CA HIS A 2 10.87 -3.82 11.42
C HIS A 2 9.97 -4.72 10.58
N TYR A 3 9.36 -4.18 9.52
CA TYR A 3 8.30 -4.80 8.71
C TYR A 3 7.08 -5.18 9.54
N ALA A 4 6.71 -4.31 10.50
CA ALA A 4 5.61 -4.52 11.44
C ALA A 4 4.32 -3.75 11.06
N GLY A 5 4.14 -3.44 9.77
CA GLY A 5 2.87 -3.02 9.17
C GLY A 5 2.16 -1.87 9.91
N PRO A 6 0.87 -2.03 10.28
CA PRO A 6 0.09 -1.00 10.97
C PRO A 6 0.66 -0.52 12.31
N THR A 7 1.49 -1.33 12.98
CA THR A 7 2.17 -0.92 14.22
C THR A 7 3.35 -0.03 13.90
N GLU A 8 4.18 -0.44 12.94
CA GLU A 8 5.39 0.32 12.58
C GLU A 8 5.05 1.63 11.87
N VAL A 9 3.98 1.69 11.07
CA VAL A 9 3.62 2.93 10.38
C VAL A 9 3.25 4.07 11.35
N GLN A 10 2.71 3.76 12.52
CA GLN A 10 2.48 4.75 13.58
C GLN A 10 3.78 5.35 14.09
N TRP A 11 4.80 4.50 14.29
CA TRP A 11 6.15 4.96 14.67
C TRP A 11 6.76 5.87 13.60
N HIS A 12 6.65 5.50 12.31
CA HIS A 12 7.12 6.34 11.21
C HIS A 12 6.42 7.71 11.19
N ALA A 13 5.09 7.73 11.33
CA ALA A 13 4.31 8.96 11.38
C ALA A 13 4.71 9.84 12.57
N LYS A 14 4.83 9.25 13.76
CA LYS A 14 5.24 9.97 14.98
C LYS A 14 6.64 10.57 14.86
N ALA A 15 7.58 9.84 14.27
CA ALA A 15 8.94 10.36 14.05
C ALA A 15 8.94 11.59 13.13
N ARG A 16 8.09 11.62 12.09
CA ARG A 16 7.98 12.77 11.18
C ARG A 16 7.30 13.97 11.83
N ILE A 17 6.30 13.72 12.67
CA ILE A 17 5.70 14.72 13.54
C ILE A 17 6.76 15.42 14.41
N ASN A 18 7.64 14.65 15.05
CA ASN A 18 8.70 15.21 15.88
C ASN A 18 9.71 16.02 15.04
N ALA A 19 9.83 15.69 13.76
CA ALA A 19 10.59 16.47 12.76
C ALA A 19 9.78 17.63 12.15
N ARG A 20 8.65 18.02 12.75
CA ARG A 20 7.76 19.11 12.34
C ARG A 20 7.05 18.91 10.99
N ALA A 21 6.74 17.67 10.62
CA ALA A 21 5.88 17.40 9.47
C ALA A 21 4.40 17.62 9.82
N ASN A 22 3.69 18.42 9.02
CA ASN A 22 2.25 18.65 9.14
C ASN A 22 1.41 17.67 8.30
N PHE A 23 2.03 17.06 7.28
CA PHE A 23 1.42 16.11 6.36
C PHE A 23 2.20 14.82 6.33
N TYR A 24 1.49 13.70 6.18
CA TYR A 24 2.08 12.38 6.05
C TYR A 24 1.40 11.61 4.92
N ILE A 25 2.18 11.20 3.91
CA ILE A 25 1.66 10.43 2.79
C ILE A 25 1.68 8.95 3.18
N VAL A 26 0.54 8.27 3.03
CA VAL A 26 0.44 6.82 3.24
C VAL A 26 -0.10 6.13 1.98
N GLY A 27 0.57 5.05 1.59
CA GLY A 27 0.19 4.19 0.47
C GLY A 27 -0.42 2.87 0.92
N GLN A 28 -0.54 1.96 -0.04
CA GLN A 28 -0.97 0.58 0.18
C GLN A 28 0.10 -0.19 0.96
N ASP A 29 -0.33 -0.99 1.94
CA ASP A 29 0.51 -1.86 2.79
C ASP A 29 1.76 -1.17 3.38
N PRO A 30 1.58 -0.09 4.17
CA PRO A 30 2.72 0.65 4.68
C PRO A 30 3.49 -0.17 5.73
N ALA A 31 4.80 -0.27 5.55
CA ALA A 31 5.71 -1.08 6.37
C ALA A 31 5.33 -2.59 6.44
N GLY A 32 4.56 -3.08 5.47
CA GLY A 32 4.27 -4.49 5.33
C GLY A 32 5.32 -5.26 4.54
N MET A 33 5.13 -6.57 4.48
CA MET A 33 5.91 -7.51 3.70
C MET A 33 5.07 -8.78 3.44
N SER A 34 5.45 -9.58 2.45
CA SER A 34 4.81 -10.88 2.22
C SER A 34 5.10 -11.85 3.36
N HIS A 35 4.14 -12.74 3.65
CA HIS A 35 4.29 -13.74 4.68
C HIS A 35 5.42 -14.73 4.30
N PRO A 36 6.33 -15.08 5.23
CA PRO A 36 7.53 -15.87 4.89
C PRO A 36 7.21 -17.34 4.51
N VAL A 37 6.05 -17.85 4.93
CA VAL A 37 5.66 -19.26 4.72
C VAL A 37 4.42 -19.39 3.82
N GLU A 38 3.55 -18.39 3.80
CA GLU A 38 2.25 -18.47 3.14
C GLU A 38 2.25 -17.52 1.94
N LYS A 39 1.57 -17.89 0.85
CA LYS A 39 1.51 -17.06 -0.36
C LYS A 39 0.47 -15.94 -0.22
N ARG A 40 0.63 -15.10 0.80
CA ARG A 40 -0.21 -13.93 1.08
C ARG A 40 0.62 -12.82 1.72
N ASP A 41 0.05 -11.63 1.80
CA ASP A 41 0.64 -10.53 2.57
C ASP A 41 0.46 -10.74 4.08
N LEU A 42 1.40 -10.20 4.86
CA LEU A 42 1.39 -10.32 6.32
C LEU A 42 0.29 -9.45 6.95
N TYR A 43 -0.05 -8.33 6.31
CA TYR A 43 -1.07 -7.39 6.74
C TYR A 43 -2.06 -7.12 5.61
N ASP A 44 -3.27 -6.71 5.98
CA ASP A 44 -4.22 -6.17 5.02
C ASP A 44 -3.72 -4.82 4.48
N ALA A 45 -3.85 -4.66 3.17
CA ALA A 45 -3.30 -3.55 2.41
C ALA A 45 -3.80 -2.16 2.86
N ASP A 46 -5.01 -2.07 3.40
CA ASP A 46 -5.61 -0.81 3.86
C ASP A 46 -5.46 -0.60 5.37
N HIS A 47 -5.02 -1.63 6.10
CA HIS A 47 -5.02 -1.65 7.56
C HIS A 47 -4.15 -0.54 8.15
N GLY A 48 -2.96 -0.31 7.59
CA GLY A 48 -2.06 0.75 8.07
C GLY A 48 -2.66 2.16 7.93
N LYS A 49 -3.37 2.44 6.83
CA LYS A 49 -4.05 3.72 6.62
C LYS A 49 -5.20 3.91 7.62
N LYS A 50 -6.01 2.87 7.84
CA LYS A 50 -7.12 2.89 8.81
C LYS A 50 -6.60 3.12 10.23
N VAL A 51 -5.57 2.37 10.65
CA VAL A 51 -4.96 2.49 11.97
C VAL A 51 -4.38 3.89 12.20
N LEU A 52 -3.66 4.46 11.23
CA LEU A 52 -3.17 5.83 11.35
C LEU A 52 -4.28 6.86 11.56
N SER A 53 -5.42 6.70 10.89
CA SER A 53 -6.52 7.66 10.99
C SER A 53 -7.24 7.64 12.36
N MET A 54 -7.05 6.56 13.13
CA MET A 54 -7.65 6.39 14.46
C MET A 54 -6.62 6.35 15.60
N ALA A 55 -5.34 6.56 15.30
CA ALA A 55 -4.27 6.42 16.26
C ALA A 55 -4.22 7.63 17.23
N PRO A 56 -4.19 7.40 18.55
CA PRO A 56 -4.15 8.47 19.54
C PRO A 56 -2.83 9.26 19.45
N GLY A 57 -2.92 10.58 19.56
CA GLY A 57 -1.78 11.48 19.45
C GLY A 57 -1.32 11.77 18.02
N LEU A 58 -2.06 11.29 17.00
CA LEU A 58 -1.87 11.60 15.58
C LEU A 58 -3.08 12.37 14.98
N GLU A 59 -4.01 12.86 15.80
CA GLU A 59 -5.29 13.46 15.36
C GLU A 59 -5.12 14.71 14.49
N TRP A 60 -4.01 15.42 14.68
CA TRP A 60 -3.69 16.67 14.00
C TRP A 60 -2.84 16.45 12.72
N LEU A 61 -2.45 15.21 12.43
CA LEU A 61 -1.63 14.88 11.26
C LEU A 61 -2.52 14.74 10.03
N ASN A 62 -2.25 15.53 8.98
CA ASN A 62 -2.99 15.42 7.73
C ASN A 62 -2.46 14.25 6.90
N ILE A 63 -3.24 13.17 6.84
CA ILE A 63 -2.89 11.97 6.09
C ILE A 63 -3.31 12.13 4.63
N LEU A 64 -2.33 12.07 3.72
CA LEU A 64 -2.57 12.15 2.28
C LEU A 64 -2.51 10.76 1.65
N PRO A 65 -3.47 10.36 0.80
CA PRO A 65 -3.42 9.08 0.10
C PRO A 65 -2.37 9.13 -1.01
N PHE A 66 -1.56 8.07 -1.11
CA PHE A 66 -0.67 7.87 -2.25
C PHE A 66 -1.42 7.27 -3.44
N LYS A 67 -1.47 7.99 -4.56
CA LYS A 67 -2.22 7.59 -5.77
C LYS A 67 -1.36 7.09 -6.93
N MET A 68 -0.02 7.20 -6.85
CA MET A 68 0.85 6.97 -8.01
C MET A 68 0.80 5.54 -8.55
N ARG A 69 0.62 4.54 -7.68
CA ARG A 69 0.40 3.16 -8.11
C ARG A 69 -0.86 3.03 -8.96
N THR A 70 -1.96 3.65 -8.53
CA THR A 70 -3.23 3.63 -9.27
C THR A 70 -3.11 4.37 -10.59
N LEU A 71 -2.49 5.54 -10.60
CA LEU A 71 -2.26 6.31 -11.82
C LEU A 71 -1.42 5.51 -12.84
N ALA A 72 -0.33 4.89 -12.40
CA ALA A 72 0.51 4.05 -13.26
C ALA A 72 -0.27 2.86 -13.85
N LYS A 73 -1.03 2.13 -13.03
CA LYS A 73 -1.87 1.01 -13.49
C LYS A 73 -2.96 1.44 -14.48
N ASN A 74 -3.51 2.64 -14.31
CA ASN A 74 -4.52 3.19 -15.22
C ASN A 74 -3.93 3.85 -16.47
N LYS A 75 -2.60 3.89 -16.61
CA LYS A 75 -1.89 4.63 -17.67
C LYS A 75 -2.21 6.14 -17.68
N GLU A 76 -2.51 6.69 -16.52
CA GLU A 76 -2.75 8.11 -16.30
C GLU A 76 -1.44 8.79 -15.87
N ASN A 77 -1.18 10.00 -16.37
CA ASN A 77 0.00 10.76 -15.96
C ASN A 77 -0.27 11.53 -14.66
N PRO A 78 0.73 11.65 -13.76
CA PRO A 78 0.60 12.49 -12.58
C PRO A 78 0.51 13.97 -12.96
N PRO A 79 0.09 14.85 -12.04
CA PRO A 79 0.11 16.29 -12.26
C PRO A 79 1.48 16.77 -12.74
N ASP A 80 1.48 17.79 -13.60
CA ASP A 80 2.72 18.34 -14.14
C ASP A 80 3.65 18.81 -13.02
N GLY A 81 4.95 18.55 -13.18
CA GLY A 81 5.97 18.82 -12.17
C GLY A 81 6.00 17.86 -10.97
N PHE A 82 5.10 16.88 -10.86
CA PHE A 82 5.14 15.88 -9.77
C PHE A 82 6.37 14.97 -9.84
N MET A 83 6.75 14.55 -11.05
CA MET A 83 7.91 13.71 -11.32
C MET A 83 8.42 13.98 -12.74
N CYS A 84 9.72 13.82 -12.99
CA CYS A 84 10.25 13.97 -14.33
C CYS A 84 9.72 12.86 -15.26
N PRO A 85 9.52 13.12 -16.57
CA PRO A 85 8.95 12.13 -17.49
C PRO A 85 9.72 10.81 -17.54
N GLY A 86 11.05 10.87 -17.49
CA GLY A 86 11.90 9.68 -17.45
C GLY A 86 11.71 8.84 -16.18
N GLY A 87 11.59 9.49 -15.02
CA GLY A 87 11.34 8.81 -13.73
C GLY A 87 9.94 8.20 -13.68
N TRP A 88 8.94 8.90 -14.24
CA TRP A 88 7.58 8.36 -14.34
C TRP A 88 7.53 7.09 -15.20
N LYS A 89 8.24 7.08 -16.33
CA LYS A 89 8.35 5.89 -17.19
C LYS A 89 8.88 4.68 -16.44
N VAL A 90 9.91 4.84 -15.60
CA VAL A 90 10.46 3.74 -14.79
C VAL A 90 9.40 3.17 -13.83
N LEU A 91 8.57 4.02 -13.23
CA LEU A 91 7.48 3.56 -12.36
C LEU A 91 6.39 2.81 -13.12
N VAL A 92 6.00 3.31 -14.31
CA VAL A 92 5.01 2.64 -15.16
C VAL A 92 5.51 1.26 -15.58
N ASP A 93 6.73 1.16 -16.10
CA ASP A 93 7.34 -0.10 -16.54
C ASP A 93 7.42 -1.10 -15.37
N TYR A 94 7.74 -0.63 -14.16
CA TYR A 94 7.72 -1.46 -12.95
C TYR A 94 6.33 -1.98 -12.63
N TYR A 95 5.30 -1.13 -12.59
CA TYR A 95 3.94 -1.57 -12.24
C TYR A 95 3.31 -2.47 -13.30
N ASP A 96 3.64 -2.27 -14.59
CA ASP A 96 3.24 -3.16 -15.67
C ASP A 96 3.86 -4.56 -15.50
N SER A 97 5.11 -4.65 -15.02
CA SER A 97 5.77 -5.94 -14.76
C SER A 97 5.14 -6.75 -13.62
N LEU A 98 4.39 -6.08 -12.73
CA LEU A 98 3.69 -6.69 -11.60
C LEU A 98 2.26 -7.11 -11.95
N ALA A 99 1.72 -6.68 -13.09
CA ALA A 99 0.40 -7.10 -13.52
C ALA A 99 0.45 -8.62 -13.77
N PRO A 100 -0.37 -9.44 -13.08
CA PRO A 100 -0.44 -10.85 -13.39
C PRO A 100 -0.87 -11.00 -14.85
N ALA A 101 -0.19 -11.86 -15.61
CA ALA A 101 -0.72 -12.31 -16.89
C ALA A 101 -2.15 -12.81 -16.66
N GLU A 102 -3.05 -12.52 -17.60
CA GLU A 102 -4.52 -12.69 -17.55
C GLU A 102 -5.01 -14.15 -17.41
N ASN A 103 -4.31 -15.01 -16.66
CA ASN A 103 -4.48 -16.47 -16.66
C ASN A 103 -4.74 -17.11 -15.28
N ASP A 104 -5.00 -16.36 -14.21
CA ASP A 104 -5.52 -16.96 -12.96
C ASP A 104 -6.96 -16.49 -12.73
N ARG A 105 -7.88 -17.19 -13.41
CA ARG A 105 -9.32 -17.13 -13.12
C ARG A 105 -9.54 -17.56 -11.66
N VAL A 106 -10.44 -16.83 -11.00
CA VAL A 106 -11.04 -17.13 -9.70
C VAL A 106 -11.25 -18.64 -9.52
N GLN A 107 -10.58 -19.25 -8.54
CA GLN A 107 -10.97 -20.59 -8.08
C GLN A 107 -12.30 -20.44 -7.34
N GLU A 108 -13.38 -20.97 -7.92
CA GLU A 108 -14.62 -21.17 -7.17
C GLU A 108 -14.38 -22.19 -6.05
N PRO A 109 -14.93 -21.98 -4.84
CA PRO A 109 -14.79 -22.95 -3.77
C PRO A 109 -15.51 -24.25 -4.14
N VAL A 110 -14.78 -25.37 -4.09
CA VAL A 110 -15.31 -26.72 -4.32
C VAL A 110 -16.42 -27.00 -3.29
N PRO A 111 -17.64 -27.38 -3.70
CA PRO A 111 -18.72 -27.68 -2.77
C PRO A 111 -18.36 -28.92 -1.94
N ALA A 112 -18.50 -28.79 -0.62
CA ALA A 112 -18.27 -29.88 0.33
C ALA A 112 -19.16 -31.09 -0.02
N LEU A 113 -18.52 -32.25 -0.18
CA LEU A 113 -19.22 -33.53 -0.28
C LEU A 113 -19.93 -33.79 1.05
N ASN A 114 -21.26 -33.72 1.02
CA ASN A 114 -22.11 -34.03 2.15
C ASN A 114 -21.91 -35.50 2.53
N SER A 115 -21.60 -35.73 3.80
CA SER A 115 -21.51 -37.04 4.42
C SER A 115 -22.84 -37.79 4.30
N THR A 116 -22.77 -39.04 3.83
CA THR A 116 -23.79 -40.07 4.10
C THR A 116 -23.07 -41.27 4.69
#